data_AF-A0A2W6BXU1-F1
#
_entry.id   AF-A0A2W6BXU1-F1
#
_cell.length_a   1.000
_cell.length_b   1.000
_cell.length_c   1.000
_cell.angle_alpha   90.00
_cell.angle_beta   90.00
_cell.angle_gamma   90.00
#
_symmetry.space_group_name_H-M   'P 1'
#
loop_
_entity.id
_entity.type
_entity.pdbx_description
1 polymer ?
#
loop_
_entity_poly.entity_id
_entity_poly.type
_entity_poly.pdbx_seq_one_letter_code
_entity_poly.pdbx_strand_id
1 'polypeptide(L)'
;MITFGELTTGAWGAAWGATEASVVVGSLGPGAAADVPAPGLAGVAPGPAGLGTPATIEGTAHDGDWTLAGERADLTLSAAGEPAAAANGFDQLCRVRGWIVVGDARHPVDSLGRRGVCPALDLHELGSIRDLSGWFEPGEGLALRSLRSRGARGHDRDVVTAALLAPAGVSATAVAEPRMSTTYAADGRPTRVSLELWLEEEEDGEQYARRFAGEAIGPGAELSCEQAGVHARPLRWHSRGRQGAGVYLLVAPRRLR
;
A
#
# COMPACT_ATOMS: atom_id res chain seq x y z
N MET A 1 9.18 -3.29 -3.41
CA MET A 1 7.81 -3.31 -2.84
C MET A 1 6.80 -3.30 -3.97
N ILE A 2 5.72 -4.06 -3.81
CA ILE A 2 4.59 -4.12 -4.73
C ILE A 2 3.30 -4.08 -3.91
N THR A 3 2.31 -3.30 -4.31
CA THR A 3 0.93 -3.34 -3.79
C THR A 3 -0.07 -3.16 -4.92
N PHE A 4 -1.19 -3.85 -4.89
CA PHE A 4 -2.22 -3.75 -5.93
C PHE A 4 -3.59 -4.15 -5.38
N GLY A 5 -4.61 -3.88 -6.18
CA GLY A 5 -5.96 -4.33 -5.91
C GLY A 5 -7.02 -3.41 -6.50
N GLU A 6 -8.26 -3.80 -6.35
CA GLU A 6 -9.40 -3.02 -6.81
C GLU A 6 -10.61 -3.23 -5.90
N LEU A 7 -11.54 -2.27 -5.93
CA LEU A 7 -12.74 -2.33 -5.10
C LEU A 7 -13.81 -3.28 -5.67
N THR A 8 -13.83 -3.51 -6.99
CA THR A 8 -14.92 -4.24 -7.68
C THR A 8 -14.83 -5.74 -7.46
N THR A 9 -13.71 -6.37 -7.81
CA THR A 9 -13.49 -7.80 -7.55
C THR A 9 -13.07 -8.07 -6.12
N GLY A 10 -12.58 -7.03 -5.42
CA GLY A 10 -12.03 -7.13 -4.08
C GLY A 10 -10.72 -7.92 -4.01
N ALA A 11 -10.10 -8.27 -5.14
CA ALA A 11 -8.77 -8.85 -5.17
C ALA A 11 -7.74 -7.78 -4.78
N TRP A 12 -6.81 -8.14 -3.90
CA TRP A 12 -5.71 -7.27 -3.49
C TRP A 12 -4.49 -8.09 -3.13
N GLY A 13 -3.33 -7.44 -3.12
CA GLY A 13 -2.11 -8.07 -2.65
C GLY A 13 -0.99 -7.09 -2.35
N ALA A 14 0.01 -7.61 -1.66
CA ALA A 14 1.24 -6.90 -1.36
C ALA A 14 2.42 -7.86 -1.36
N ALA A 15 3.55 -7.39 -1.85
CA ALA A 15 4.83 -8.06 -1.72
C ALA A 15 5.87 -7.11 -1.14
N TRP A 16 6.58 -7.61 -0.14
CA TRP A 16 7.68 -6.95 0.53
C TRP A 16 8.92 -7.83 0.45
N GLY A 17 10.06 -7.21 0.12
CA GLY A 17 11.31 -7.91 -0.13
C GLY A 17 12.02 -7.37 -1.37
N ALA A 18 13.24 -7.85 -1.56
CA ALA A 18 14.03 -7.62 -2.76
C ALA A 18 13.71 -8.73 -3.79
N THR A 19 14.74 -9.32 -4.41
CA THR A 19 14.63 -10.41 -5.39
C THR A 19 13.86 -11.61 -4.82
N GLU A 20 14.10 -11.94 -3.55
CA GLU A 20 13.24 -12.84 -2.78
C GLU A 20 12.22 -12.01 -2.00
N ALA A 21 10.94 -12.24 -2.28
CA ALA A 21 9.85 -11.54 -1.66
C ALA A 21 8.93 -12.53 -0.95
N SER A 22 8.25 -12.04 0.08
CA SER A 22 7.05 -12.70 0.59
C SER A 22 5.85 -11.96 0.02
N VAL A 23 4.95 -12.70 -0.64
CA VAL A 23 3.70 -12.16 -1.17
C VAL A 23 2.53 -12.57 -0.30
N VAL A 24 1.64 -11.63 -0.04
CA VAL A 24 0.29 -11.89 0.47
C VAL A 24 -0.72 -11.41 -0.54
N VAL A 25 -1.75 -12.24 -0.71
CA VAL A 25 -2.90 -11.95 -1.55
C VAL A 25 -4.16 -12.22 -0.75
N GLY A 26 -5.22 -11.47 -1.03
CA GLY A 26 -6.50 -11.61 -0.36
C GLY A 26 -7.66 -11.22 -1.26
N SER A 27 -8.86 -11.59 -0.82
CA SER A 27 -10.11 -11.13 -1.40
C SER A 27 -10.97 -10.52 -0.29
N LEU A 28 -11.69 -9.45 -0.61
CA LEU A 28 -12.65 -8.83 0.29
C LEU A 28 -13.97 -9.61 0.40
N GLY A 29 -14.19 -10.60 -0.47
CA GLY A 29 -15.47 -11.29 -0.62
C GLY A 29 -16.52 -10.47 -1.39
N PRO A 30 -17.64 -11.08 -1.80
CA PRO A 30 -18.71 -10.39 -2.51
C PRO A 30 -19.38 -9.34 -1.61
N GLY A 31 -19.62 -8.14 -2.16
CA GLY A 31 -20.35 -7.06 -1.46
C GLY A 31 -19.48 -6.02 -0.75
N ALA A 32 -18.15 -6.19 -0.74
CA ALA A 32 -17.26 -5.18 -0.16
C ALA A 32 -17.39 -3.80 -0.83
N ALA A 33 -17.74 -3.76 -2.12
CA ALA A 33 -17.94 -2.54 -2.91
C ALA A 33 -19.20 -1.71 -2.57
N ALA A 34 -20.10 -2.18 -1.70
CA ALA A 34 -21.34 -1.48 -1.41
C ALA A 34 -21.12 -0.23 -0.53
N ASP A 35 -21.62 0.93 -1.00
CA ASP A 35 -21.70 2.21 -0.29
C ASP A 35 -22.66 2.13 0.91
N VAL A 36 -22.29 1.41 1.97
CA VAL A 36 -23.02 1.45 3.24
C VAL A 36 -22.26 2.34 4.23
N PRO A 37 -22.80 3.50 4.63
CA PRO A 37 -22.24 4.27 5.73
C PRO A 37 -22.44 3.45 7.02
N ALA A 38 -21.35 3.13 7.74
CA ALA A 38 -21.42 2.38 8.99
C ALA A 38 -22.33 3.11 10.01
N PRO A 39 -23.21 2.41 10.76
CA PRO A 39 -22.79 1.36 11.69
C PRO A 39 -23.59 0.05 11.56
N GLY A 40 -22.92 -1.10 11.75
CA GLY A 40 -23.60 -2.37 12.01
C GLY A 40 -23.55 -3.45 10.92
N LEU A 41 -22.45 -3.57 10.15
CA LEU A 41 -22.23 -4.77 9.32
C LEU A 41 -21.79 -5.97 10.20
N ALA A 42 -22.75 -6.56 10.89
CA ALA A 42 -22.69 -7.96 11.28
C ALA A 42 -23.27 -8.77 10.10
N GLY A 43 -22.45 -9.50 9.34
CA GLY A 43 -23.00 -10.50 8.43
C GLY A 43 -22.15 -10.97 7.24
N VAL A 44 -21.15 -10.22 6.77
CA VAL A 44 -20.26 -10.73 5.72
C VAL A 44 -19.07 -11.39 6.39
N ALA A 45 -19.00 -12.72 6.31
CA ALA A 45 -17.84 -13.46 6.80
C ALA A 45 -16.61 -12.96 6.02
N PRO A 46 -15.59 -12.40 6.68
CA PRO A 46 -14.35 -12.05 6.00
C PRO A 46 -13.77 -13.32 5.36
N GLY A 47 -13.20 -13.18 4.16
CA GLY A 47 -12.34 -14.23 3.61
C GLY A 47 -11.21 -14.57 4.58
N PRO A 48 -10.61 -15.77 4.50
CA PRO A 48 -9.50 -16.12 5.38
C PRO A 48 -8.36 -15.10 5.21
N ALA A 49 -7.76 -14.70 6.33
CA ALA A 49 -6.52 -13.91 6.30
C ALA A 49 -5.46 -14.69 5.51
N GLY A 50 -4.85 -14.05 4.51
CA GLY A 50 -3.79 -14.66 3.73
C GLY A 50 -2.54 -14.85 4.59
N LEU A 51 -2.02 -16.07 4.65
CA LEU A 51 -0.63 -16.31 5.07
C LEU A 51 0.30 -16.01 3.87
N GLY A 52 1.41 -15.34 4.16
CA GLY A 52 2.44 -15.07 3.17
C GLY A 52 3.04 -16.34 2.56
N THR A 53 3.25 -16.34 1.24
CA THR A 53 4.00 -17.38 0.53
C THR A 53 5.26 -16.80 -0.12
N PRO A 54 6.33 -17.58 -0.30
CA PRO A 54 7.48 -17.16 -1.08
C PRO A 54 7.09 -16.79 -2.52
N ALA A 55 7.73 -15.75 -3.06
CA ALA A 55 7.65 -15.36 -4.45
C ALA A 55 8.96 -14.70 -4.89
N THR A 56 9.21 -14.69 -6.19
CA THR A 56 10.36 -14.05 -6.80
C THR A 56 9.89 -12.79 -7.51
N ILE A 57 10.66 -11.71 -7.36
CA ILE A 57 10.50 -10.49 -8.16
C ILE A 57 11.63 -10.42 -9.17
N GLU A 58 11.29 -10.32 -10.46
CA GLU A 58 12.24 -10.00 -11.51
C GLU A 58 11.96 -8.60 -12.05
N GLY A 59 13.02 -7.82 -12.26
CA GLY A 59 12.93 -6.42 -12.63
C GLY A 59 12.90 -5.48 -11.43
N THR A 60 13.73 -4.44 -11.49
CA THR A 60 13.79 -3.38 -10.46
C THR A 60 13.98 -1.98 -11.09
N ALA A 61 14.13 -1.91 -12.41
CA ALA A 61 14.26 -0.65 -13.13
C ALA A 61 12.89 0.03 -13.30
N HIS A 62 12.86 1.37 -13.40
CA HIS A 62 11.61 2.12 -13.48
C HIS A 62 10.96 2.11 -14.88
N ASP A 63 11.73 1.76 -15.91
CA ASP A 63 11.36 1.79 -17.34
C ASP A 63 11.04 0.39 -17.91
N GLY A 64 11.36 -0.69 -17.20
CA GLY A 64 11.03 -2.05 -17.57
C GLY A 64 9.77 -2.58 -16.87
N ASP A 65 9.22 -3.67 -17.40
CA ASP A 65 8.19 -4.44 -16.71
C ASP A 65 8.81 -5.28 -15.60
N TRP A 66 8.08 -5.45 -14.50
CA TRP A 66 8.46 -6.38 -13.43
C TRP A 66 7.56 -7.60 -13.47
N THR A 67 8.07 -8.73 -13.00
CA THR A 67 7.27 -9.92 -12.74
C THR A 67 7.30 -10.24 -11.25
N LEU A 68 6.17 -10.74 -10.75
CA LEU A 68 6.06 -11.35 -9.42
C LEU A 68 5.50 -12.76 -9.62
N ALA A 69 6.32 -13.78 -9.40
CA ALA A 69 5.95 -15.17 -9.61
C ALA A 69 6.14 -16.00 -8.34
N GLY A 70 5.15 -16.83 -8.02
CA GLY A 70 5.16 -17.75 -6.89
C GLY A 70 3.96 -18.68 -6.95
N GLU A 71 3.80 -19.52 -5.92
CA GLU A 71 2.71 -20.51 -5.88
C GLU A 71 1.32 -19.86 -5.96
N ARG A 72 1.16 -18.68 -5.35
CA ARG A 72 -0.13 -17.98 -5.22
C ARG A 72 -0.29 -16.75 -6.10
N ALA A 73 0.68 -16.45 -6.95
CA ALA A 73 0.62 -15.28 -7.83
C ALA A 73 1.54 -15.45 -9.03
N ASP A 74 1.09 -15.01 -10.18
CA ASP A 74 1.95 -14.72 -11.32
C ASP A 74 1.39 -13.48 -12.03
N LEU A 75 2.15 -12.40 -11.87
CA LEU A 75 1.75 -11.04 -12.18
C LEU A 75 2.85 -10.33 -12.97
N THR A 76 2.43 -9.54 -13.95
CA THR A 76 3.25 -8.54 -14.64
C THR A 76 2.87 -7.15 -14.14
N LEU A 77 3.88 -6.32 -13.89
CA LEU A 77 3.71 -4.93 -13.46
C LEU A 77 4.37 -4.01 -14.49
N SER A 78 3.55 -3.28 -15.24
CA SER A 78 4.02 -2.33 -16.25
C SER A 78 3.85 -0.90 -15.74
N ALA A 79 4.77 0.00 -16.10
CA ALA A 79 4.67 1.41 -15.74
C ALA A 79 3.35 2.00 -16.23
N ALA A 80 2.65 2.74 -15.36
CA ALA A 80 1.45 3.49 -15.71
C ALA A 80 1.61 5.01 -15.46
N GLY A 81 2.76 5.41 -14.90
CA GLY A 81 3.10 6.78 -14.55
C GLY A 81 4.60 6.97 -14.45
N GLU A 82 5.03 8.23 -14.40
CA GLU A 82 6.43 8.59 -14.14
C GLU A 82 6.84 8.16 -12.71
N PRO A 83 8.10 7.73 -12.49
CA PRO A 83 8.58 7.42 -11.17
C PRO A 83 8.67 8.69 -10.31
N ALA A 84 8.09 8.63 -9.11
CA ALA A 84 8.32 9.63 -8.08
C ALA A 84 9.63 9.29 -7.37
N ALA A 85 10.59 10.22 -7.38
CA ALA A 85 11.83 10.06 -6.65
C ALA A 85 11.56 9.91 -5.15
N ALA A 86 12.21 8.93 -4.53
CA ALA A 86 12.33 8.79 -3.09
C ALA A 86 13.82 8.86 -2.72
N ALA A 87 14.14 9.14 -1.45
CA ALA A 87 15.50 9.46 -0.98
C ALA A 87 16.64 8.61 -1.59
N ASN A 88 16.42 7.32 -1.85
CA ASN A 88 17.35 6.42 -2.56
C ASN A 88 16.57 5.35 -3.34
N GLY A 89 15.54 5.74 -4.06
CA GLY A 89 14.68 4.81 -4.78
C GLY A 89 13.54 5.54 -5.46
N PHE A 90 12.44 4.82 -5.70
CA PHE A 90 11.27 5.43 -6.32
C PHE A 90 9.98 4.72 -5.93
N ASP A 91 8.89 5.43 -6.12
CA ASP A 91 7.54 4.89 -6.15
C ASP A 91 6.88 5.22 -7.48
N GLN A 92 6.19 4.26 -8.07
CA GLN A 92 5.63 4.41 -9.41
C GLN A 92 4.26 3.75 -9.46
N LEU A 93 3.31 4.46 -10.08
CA LEU A 93 2.02 3.88 -10.43
C LEU A 93 2.25 2.82 -11.52
N CYS A 94 1.65 1.65 -11.35
CA CYS A 94 1.76 0.58 -12.33
C CYS A 94 0.39 -0.03 -12.65
N ARG A 95 0.29 -0.63 -13.83
CA ARG A 95 -0.77 -1.59 -14.15
C ARG A 95 -0.29 -2.97 -13.74
N VAL A 96 -1.12 -3.70 -13.03
CA VAL A 96 -0.84 -5.06 -12.56
C VAL A 96 -1.80 -6.02 -13.25
N ARG A 97 -1.24 -6.99 -13.96
CA ARG A 97 -1.98 -7.99 -14.72
C ARG A 97 -1.52 -9.40 -14.42
N GLY A 98 -2.44 -10.36 -14.45
CA GLY A 98 -2.13 -11.77 -14.27
C GLY A 98 -3.15 -12.42 -13.37
N TRP A 99 -2.69 -13.16 -12.37
CA TRP A 99 -3.58 -13.87 -11.46
C TRP A 99 -3.00 -14.03 -10.06
N ILE A 100 -3.91 -14.25 -9.12
CA ILE A 100 -3.62 -14.61 -7.73
C ILE A 100 -4.45 -15.82 -7.31
N VAL A 101 -4.05 -16.52 -6.25
CA VAL A 101 -4.84 -17.59 -5.63
C VAL A 101 -5.30 -17.15 -4.24
N VAL A 102 -6.61 -17.11 -4.03
CA VAL A 102 -7.23 -16.80 -2.73
C VAL A 102 -8.05 -18.01 -2.29
N GLY A 103 -7.69 -18.59 -1.14
CA GLY A 103 -8.17 -19.93 -0.79
C GLY A 103 -7.69 -20.93 -1.85
N ASP A 104 -8.61 -21.66 -2.46
CA ASP A 104 -8.33 -22.63 -3.53
C ASP A 104 -8.70 -22.10 -4.93
N ALA A 105 -9.11 -20.84 -5.04
CA ALA A 105 -9.60 -20.24 -6.28
C ALA A 105 -8.56 -19.31 -6.90
N ARG A 106 -8.38 -19.43 -8.23
CA ARG A 106 -7.57 -18.51 -9.02
C ARG A 106 -8.43 -17.33 -9.47
N HIS A 107 -7.97 -16.12 -9.17
CA HIS A 107 -8.64 -14.87 -9.53
C HIS A 107 -7.77 -14.10 -10.54
N PRO A 108 -8.35 -13.66 -11.67
CA PRO A 108 -7.64 -12.75 -12.57
C PRO A 108 -7.43 -11.39 -11.88
N VAL A 109 -6.31 -10.76 -12.20
CA VAL A 109 -5.99 -9.40 -11.78
C VAL A 109 -5.78 -8.56 -13.03
N ASP A 110 -6.47 -7.43 -13.10
CA ASP A 110 -6.20 -6.34 -14.04
C ASP A 110 -6.57 -5.04 -13.34
N SER A 111 -5.64 -4.51 -12.55
CA SER A 111 -5.86 -3.37 -11.68
C SER A 111 -4.71 -2.38 -11.74
N LEU A 112 -4.93 -1.18 -11.21
CA LEU A 112 -3.81 -0.32 -10.81
C LEU A 112 -3.13 -0.87 -9.55
N GLY A 113 -1.92 -0.39 -9.33
CA GLY A 113 -1.11 -0.67 -8.16
C GLY A 113 0.06 0.29 -8.06
N ARG A 114 0.95 -0.02 -7.14
CA ARG A 114 2.23 0.66 -6.94
C ARG A 114 3.35 -0.36 -6.97
N ARG A 115 4.42 -0.03 -7.67
CA ARG A 115 5.73 -0.66 -7.54
C ARG A 115 6.73 0.37 -7.05
N GLY A 116 7.75 -0.07 -6.33
CA GLY A 116 8.78 0.84 -5.85
C GLY A 116 10.00 0.12 -5.31
N VAL A 117 11.13 0.80 -5.41
CA VAL A 117 12.39 0.42 -4.80
C VAL A 117 12.64 1.35 -3.62
N CYS A 118 12.98 0.79 -2.47
CA CYS A 118 13.45 1.56 -1.33
C CYS A 118 14.89 1.13 -1.00
N PRO A 119 15.70 2.01 -0.39
CA PRO A 119 17.01 1.62 0.12
C PRO A 119 16.86 0.45 1.11
N ALA A 120 17.95 -0.32 1.26
CA ALA A 120 18.05 -1.26 2.35
C ALA A 120 17.91 -0.49 3.67
N LEU A 121 16.87 -0.84 4.45
CA LEU A 121 16.62 -0.27 5.76
C LEU A 121 17.15 -1.23 6.81
N ASP A 122 17.94 -0.74 7.76
CA ASP A 122 18.28 -1.52 8.95
C ASP A 122 17.05 -1.61 9.85
N LEU A 123 16.36 -2.74 9.78
CA LEU A 123 15.16 -2.99 10.57
C LEU A 123 15.46 -3.04 12.08
N HIS A 124 16.71 -3.23 12.51
CA HIS A 124 17.07 -3.24 13.93
C HIS A 124 17.03 -1.84 14.56
N GLU A 125 17.31 -0.80 13.76
CA GLU A 125 17.24 0.61 14.17
C GLU A 125 15.81 1.17 14.14
N LEU A 126 14.89 0.47 13.48
CA LEU A 126 13.51 0.90 13.34
C LEU A 126 12.61 0.23 14.39
N GLY A 127 11.66 0.99 14.91
CA GLY A 127 10.54 0.46 15.70
C GLY A 127 9.40 -0.03 14.80
N SER A 128 9.18 0.64 13.67
CA SER A 128 8.20 0.23 12.66
C SER A 128 8.36 1.02 11.36
N ILE A 129 7.89 0.45 10.26
CA ILE A 129 7.63 1.14 8.99
C ILE A 129 6.13 1.06 8.74
N ARG A 130 5.53 2.21 8.43
CA ARG A 130 4.17 2.28 7.87
C ARG A 130 4.30 2.70 6.42
N ASP A 131 3.86 1.85 5.52
CA ASP A 131 3.90 2.12 4.09
C ASP A 131 2.48 2.03 3.52
N LEU A 132 2.05 3.09 2.86
CA LEU A 132 0.69 3.29 2.40
C LEU A 132 0.69 3.58 0.91
N SER A 133 -0.24 2.96 0.22
CA SER A 133 -0.52 3.22 -1.18
C SER A 133 -2.00 3.39 -1.41
N GLY A 134 -2.33 4.21 -2.39
CA GLY A 134 -3.68 4.37 -2.90
C GLY A 134 -3.65 4.71 -4.38
N TRP A 135 -4.66 4.28 -5.12
CA TRP A 135 -4.83 4.60 -6.53
C TRP A 135 -6.30 4.82 -6.84
N PHE A 136 -6.53 5.75 -7.76
CA PHE A 136 -7.82 6.24 -8.16
C PHE A 136 -7.89 6.17 -9.68
N GLU A 137 -8.84 5.39 -10.19
CA GLU A 137 -9.10 5.34 -11.63
C GLU A 137 -9.48 6.75 -12.13
N PRO A 138 -8.97 7.17 -13.31
CA PRO A 138 -8.29 6.34 -14.32
C PRO A 138 -6.75 6.23 -14.19
N GLY A 139 -6.09 6.85 -13.20
CA GLY A 139 -4.62 6.85 -13.20
C GLY A 139 -3.91 7.78 -12.23
N GLU A 140 -4.53 8.15 -11.11
CA GLU A 140 -3.83 8.88 -10.04
C GLU A 140 -3.50 7.94 -8.89
N GLY A 141 -2.48 8.27 -8.11
CA GLY A 141 -2.16 7.52 -6.91
C GLY A 141 -1.43 8.33 -5.84
N LEU A 142 -1.16 7.67 -4.73
CA LEU A 142 -0.34 8.18 -3.65
C LEU A 142 0.56 7.07 -3.13
N ALA A 143 1.75 7.48 -2.71
CA ALA A 143 2.67 6.69 -1.92
C ALA A 143 3.03 7.49 -0.67
N LEU A 144 2.99 6.87 0.50
CA LEU A 144 3.47 7.46 1.74
C LEU A 144 4.25 6.42 2.53
N ARG A 145 5.38 6.83 3.08
CA ARG A 145 6.18 6.02 3.99
C ARG A 145 6.46 6.80 5.25
N SER A 146 6.24 6.17 6.39
CA SER A 146 6.53 6.69 7.73
C SER A 146 7.48 5.71 8.42
N LEU A 147 8.69 6.19 8.72
CA LEU A 147 9.74 5.45 9.38
C LEU A 147 9.80 5.88 10.85
N ARG A 148 9.61 4.94 11.76
CA ARG A 148 9.75 5.18 13.19
C ARG A 148 11.07 4.59 13.67
N SER A 149 11.94 5.43 14.21
CA SER A 149 13.14 4.96 14.91
C SER A 149 12.78 4.16 16.16
N ARG A 150 13.62 3.18 16.50
CA ARG A 150 13.45 2.36 17.69
C ARG A 150 13.54 3.21 18.95
N GLY A 151 12.61 2.99 19.88
CA GLY A 151 12.56 3.72 21.16
C GLY A 151 12.02 5.16 21.07
N ALA A 152 11.68 5.65 19.88
CA ALA A 152 11.03 6.95 19.73
C ALA A 152 9.70 7.00 20.50
N ARG A 153 9.50 8.07 21.26
CA ARG A 153 8.25 8.35 21.99
C ARG A 153 7.43 9.33 21.16
N GLY A 154 6.18 8.96 20.86
CA GLY A 154 5.29 9.79 20.04
C GLY A 154 5.49 9.59 18.54
N HIS A 155 4.45 9.94 17.75
CA HIS A 155 4.46 9.82 16.29
C HIS A 155 5.05 11.06 15.58
N ASP A 156 5.29 12.14 16.32
CA ASP A 156 5.96 13.37 15.89
C ASP A 156 7.44 13.14 15.52
N ARG A 157 7.97 11.97 15.88
CA ARG A 157 9.36 11.55 15.61
C ARG A 157 9.50 10.65 14.38
N ASP A 158 8.39 10.35 13.71
CA ASP A 158 8.46 9.56 12.49
C ASP A 158 8.99 10.43 11.35
N VAL A 159 9.93 9.90 10.57
CA VAL A 159 10.32 10.50 9.29
C VAL A 159 9.27 10.10 8.27
N VAL A 160 8.54 11.07 7.72
CA VAL A 160 7.46 10.82 6.77
C VAL A 160 7.80 11.41 5.41
N THR A 161 7.70 10.59 4.36
CA THR A 161 7.83 11.02 2.97
C THR A 161 6.57 10.61 2.20
N ALA A 162 6.14 11.43 1.25
CA ALA A 162 5.04 11.07 0.38
C ALA A 162 5.20 11.65 -1.02
N ALA A 163 4.52 11.02 -1.97
CA ALA A 163 4.41 11.47 -3.34
C ALA A 163 3.00 11.24 -3.87
N LEU A 164 2.54 12.14 -4.72
CA LEU A 164 1.36 11.97 -5.54
C LEU A 164 1.81 11.41 -6.89
N LEU A 165 1.33 10.22 -7.19
CA LEU A 165 1.63 9.51 -8.41
C LEU A 165 0.62 9.95 -9.47
N ALA A 166 1.11 10.18 -10.68
CA ALA A 166 0.33 10.71 -11.79
C ALA A 166 0.39 9.72 -12.97
N PRO A 167 -0.56 9.80 -13.92
CA PRO A 167 -0.51 8.95 -15.11
C PRO A 167 0.66 9.34 -16.02
N ALA A 168 0.98 8.48 -16.99
CA ALA A 168 2.05 8.73 -17.95
C ALA A 168 1.91 10.10 -18.64
N GLY A 169 3.04 10.79 -18.83
CA GLY A 169 3.08 12.15 -19.38
C GLY A 169 2.78 13.26 -18.37
N VAL A 170 2.45 12.92 -17.12
CA VAL A 170 2.32 13.88 -16.00
C VAL A 170 3.36 13.55 -14.94
N SER A 171 4.13 14.56 -14.51
CA SER A 171 5.13 14.38 -13.46
C SER A 171 4.48 14.06 -12.12
N ALA A 172 5.02 13.07 -11.42
CA ALA A 172 4.68 12.83 -10.03
C ALA A 172 5.09 14.04 -9.17
N THR A 173 4.31 14.33 -8.13
CA THR A 173 4.55 15.49 -7.26
C THR A 173 5.05 15.04 -5.90
N ALA A 174 6.22 15.50 -5.48
CA ALA A 174 6.69 15.32 -4.11
C ALA A 174 5.81 16.11 -3.13
N VAL A 175 5.60 15.55 -1.93
CA VAL A 175 4.87 16.22 -0.85
C VAL A 175 5.88 16.81 0.10
N ALA A 176 5.81 18.13 0.31
CA ALA A 176 6.72 18.86 1.19
C ALA A 176 6.46 18.51 2.67
N GLU A 177 5.20 18.58 3.10
CA GLU A 177 4.81 18.21 4.47
C GLU A 177 3.71 17.15 4.45
N PRO A 178 4.06 15.86 4.53
CA PRO A 178 3.07 14.81 4.70
C PRO A 178 2.71 14.64 6.17
N ARG A 179 1.42 14.72 6.49
CA ARG A 179 0.88 14.37 7.82
C ARG A 179 0.01 13.14 7.71
N MET A 180 0.16 12.24 8.67
CA MET A 180 -0.60 11.00 8.75
C MET A 180 -1.12 10.78 10.16
N SER A 181 -2.38 10.41 10.27
CA SER A 181 -2.99 9.85 11.46
C SER A 181 -3.56 8.47 11.18
N THR A 182 -3.53 7.58 12.18
CA THR A 182 -4.05 6.22 12.06
C THR A 182 -4.87 5.89 13.29
N THR A 183 -6.09 5.43 13.08
CA THR A 183 -6.93 4.83 14.13
C THR A 183 -6.71 3.32 14.13
N TYR A 184 -6.51 2.77 15.32
CA TYR A 184 -6.30 1.34 15.53
C TYR A 184 -7.47 0.74 16.30
N ALA A 185 -7.83 -0.49 15.97
CA ALA A 185 -8.72 -1.32 16.78
C ALA A 185 -8.02 -1.75 18.08
N ALA A 186 -8.79 -2.33 19.00
CA ALA A 186 -8.28 -2.83 20.28
C ALA A 186 -7.17 -3.90 20.12
N ASP A 187 -7.17 -4.64 19.00
CA ASP A 187 -6.15 -5.63 18.66
C ASP A 187 -4.89 -5.01 18.02
N GLY A 188 -4.81 -3.67 17.92
CA GLY A 188 -3.68 -2.96 17.34
C GLY A 188 -3.69 -2.91 15.81
N ARG A 189 -4.73 -3.40 15.13
CA ARG A 189 -4.83 -3.35 13.67
C ARG A 189 -5.38 -1.99 13.19
N PRO A 190 -4.89 -1.44 12.08
CA PRO A 190 -5.41 -0.19 11.54
C PRO A 190 -6.86 -0.39 11.05
N THR A 191 -7.71 0.58 11.36
CA THR A 191 -9.11 0.66 10.92
C THR A 191 -9.38 1.86 10.03
N ARG A 192 -8.73 3.00 10.32
CA ARG A 192 -8.82 4.22 9.53
C ARG A 192 -7.46 4.89 9.44
N VAL A 193 -7.19 5.54 8.31
CA VAL A 193 -6.05 6.43 8.10
C VAL A 193 -6.57 7.76 7.58
N SER A 194 -5.94 8.87 7.97
CA SER A 194 -6.17 10.16 7.33
C SER A 194 -4.85 10.84 7.02
N LEU A 195 -4.75 11.37 5.80
CA LEU A 195 -3.58 12.07 5.29
C LEU A 195 -3.92 13.53 5.01
N GLU A 196 -3.00 14.42 5.36
CA GLU A 196 -2.96 15.81 4.90
C GLU A 196 -1.61 16.03 4.22
N LEU A 197 -1.64 16.29 2.91
CA LEU A 197 -0.44 16.41 2.09
C LEU A 197 -0.31 17.85 1.59
N TRP A 198 0.69 18.57 2.12
CA TRP A 198 1.04 19.92 1.71
C TRP A 198 2.13 19.85 0.65
N LEU A 199 1.95 20.52 -0.48
CA LEU A 199 2.93 20.51 -1.57
C LEU A 199 3.90 21.68 -1.40
N GLU A 200 4.94 21.79 -2.22
CA GLU A 200 5.73 23.03 -2.25
C GLU A 200 4.87 24.20 -2.80
N GLU A 201 5.18 25.41 -2.38
CA GLU A 201 4.49 26.63 -2.82
C GLU A 201 4.74 26.87 -4.31
N GLU A 202 3.68 27.08 -5.09
CA GLU A 202 3.78 27.88 -6.31
C GLU A 202 3.56 29.33 -5.87
N GLU A 203 4.48 30.23 -6.25
CA GLU A 203 4.43 31.66 -5.92
C GLU A 203 3.00 32.20 -6.09
N ASP A 204 2.40 32.71 -5.01
CA ASP A 204 1.12 33.47 -4.98
C ASP A 204 -0.23 32.74 -4.71
N GLY A 205 -0.32 31.78 -3.78
CA GLY A 205 -1.63 31.26 -3.36
C GLY A 205 -1.74 30.64 -1.95
N GLU A 206 -2.95 30.69 -1.36
CA GLU A 206 -3.30 29.90 -0.18
C GLU A 206 -3.27 28.40 -0.52
N GLN A 207 -2.30 27.68 0.02
CA GLN A 207 -2.23 26.25 -0.18
C GLN A 207 -3.17 25.52 0.78
N TYR A 208 -4.05 24.69 0.22
CA TYR A 208 -4.87 23.77 1.00
C TYR A 208 -4.29 22.36 0.92
N ALA A 209 -4.14 21.71 2.08
CA ALA A 209 -3.70 20.32 2.14
C ALA A 209 -4.57 19.42 1.25
N ARG A 210 -3.92 18.57 0.44
CA ARG A 210 -4.61 17.50 -0.26
C ARG A 210 -4.96 16.41 0.75
N ARG A 211 -6.26 16.18 0.97
CA ARG A 211 -6.75 15.26 2.00
C ARG A 211 -7.15 13.90 1.43
N PHE A 212 -6.80 12.85 2.15
CA PHE A 212 -7.17 11.48 1.85
C PHE A 212 -7.64 10.78 3.12
N ALA A 213 -8.77 10.06 3.04
CA ALA A 213 -9.26 9.23 4.13
C ALA A 213 -9.30 7.78 3.68
N GLY A 214 -8.59 6.90 4.38
CA GLY A 214 -8.53 5.46 4.12
C GLY A 214 -9.31 4.69 5.17
N GLU A 215 -10.12 3.73 4.76
CA GLU A 215 -10.87 2.83 5.64
C GLU A 215 -10.50 1.38 5.34
N ALA A 216 -10.24 0.58 6.38
CA ALA A 216 -9.97 -0.84 6.19
C ALA A 216 -11.26 -1.57 5.78
N ILE A 217 -11.24 -2.23 4.63
CA ILE A 217 -12.46 -2.81 4.00
C ILE A 217 -12.53 -4.34 4.05
N GLY A 218 -11.61 -5.00 4.75
CA GLY A 218 -11.61 -6.45 4.82
C GLY A 218 -10.55 -7.03 5.76
N PRO A 219 -10.44 -8.36 5.80
CA PRO A 219 -9.39 -9.04 6.56
C PRO A 219 -8.00 -8.56 6.08
N GLY A 220 -7.09 -8.44 7.04
CA GLY A 220 -5.69 -8.25 6.71
C GLY A 220 -5.00 -9.57 6.36
N ALA A 221 -3.75 -9.49 5.97
CA ALA A 221 -2.85 -10.61 5.78
C ALA A 221 -1.59 -10.38 6.61
N GLU A 222 -0.94 -11.47 7.02
CA GLU A 222 0.28 -11.41 7.82
C GLU A 222 1.41 -12.14 7.08
N LEU A 223 2.54 -11.46 6.93
CA LEU A 223 3.79 -12.05 6.46
C LEU A 223 4.75 -12.12 7.64
N SER A 224 5.50 -13.21 7.67
CA SER A 224 6.61 -13.38 8.59
C SER A 224 7.88 -13.55 7.77
N CYS A 225 8.74 -12.54 7.80
CA CYS A 225 10.08 -12.62 7.26
C CYS A 225 11.05 -12.92 8.41
N GLU A 226 12.30 -13.26 8.10
CA GLU A 226 13.32 -13.60 9.12
C GLU A 226 13.43 -12.51 10.20
N GLN A 227 13.52 -11.24 9.78
CA GLN A 227 13.80 -10.10 10.66
C GLN A 227 12.55 -9.29 11.07
N ALA A 228 11.41 -9.49 10.40
CA ALA A 228 10.23 -8.65 10.60
C ALA A 228 8.91 -9.38 10.43
N GLY A 229 7.89 -8.92 11.17
CA GLY A 229 6.50 -9.19 10.88
C GLY A 229 5.93 -8.07 10.01
N VAL A 230 5.15 -8.45 8.99
CA VAL A 230 4.44 -7.50 8.12
C VAL A 230 2.95 -7.76 8.24
N HIS A 231 2.17 -6.72 8.51
CA HIS A 231 0.72 -6.76 8.45
C HIS A 231 0.25 -5.92 7.27
N ALA A 232 -0.50 -6.53 6.36
CA ALA A 232 -1.08 -5.87 5.21
C ALA A 232 -2.60 -5.75 5.36
N ARG A 233 -3.18 -4.61 5.01
CA ARG A 233 -4.62 -4.36 5.08
C ARG A 233 -5.10 -3.64 3.82
N PRO A 234 -6.17 -4.11 3.16
CA PRO A 234 -6.77 -3.40 2.04
C PRO A 234 -7.51 -2.17 2.57
N LEU A 235 -7.35 -1.06 1.86
CA LEU A 235 -7.99 0.21 2.14
C LEU A 235 -8.95 0.61 1.00
N ARG A 236 -10.08 1.19 1.37
CA ARG A 236 -10.83 2.12 0.52
C ARG A 236 -10.39 3.53 0.83
N TRP A 237 -9.86 4.22 -0.16
CA TRP A 237 -9.51 5.62 -0.08
C TRP A 237 -10.65 6.51 -0.55
N HIS A 238 -10.76 7.68 0.07
CA HIS A 238 -11.66 8.76 -0.31
C HIS A 238 -10.86 10.05 -0.45
N SER A 239 -10.99 10.73 -1.59
CA SER A 239 -10.43 12.06 -1.82
C SER A 239 -11.21 12.79 -2.89
N ARG A 240 -11.56 14.07 -2.65
CA ARG A 240 -12.27 14.93 -3.60
C ARG A 240 -13.51 14.28 -4.25
N GLY A 241 -14.30 13.57 -3.45
CA GLY A 241 -15.50 12.87 -3.92
C GLY A 241 -15.23 11.58 -4.71
N ARG A 242 -13.97 11.18 -4.89
CA ARG A 242 -13.57 9.94 -5.56
C ARG A 242 -13.22 8.86 -4.56
N GLN A 243 -13.46 7.61 -4.95
CA GLN A 243 -13.02 6.43 -4.24
C GLN A 243 -11.83 5.78 -4.95
N GLY A 244 -10.93 5.18 -4.18
CA GLY A 244 -9.77 4.47 -4.67
C GLY A 244 -9.51 3.21 -3.86
N ALA A 245 -8.79 2.25 -4.45
CA ALA A 245 -8.27 1.11 -3.73
C ALA A 245 -6.86 1.44 -3.21
N GLY A 246 -6.41 0.69 -2.20
CA GLY A 246 -5.09 0.89 -1.64
C GLY A 246 -4.72 -0.18 -0.63
N VAL A 247 -3.48 -0.11 -0.15
CA VAL A 247 -2.97 -1.04 0.85
C VAL A 247 -2.23 -0.26 1.94
N TYR A 248 -2.43 -0.70 3.18
CA TYR A 248 -1.64 -0.30 4.33
C TYR A 248 -0.73 -1.46 4.73
N LEU A 249 0.57 -1.21 4.81
CA LEU A 249 1.59 -2.12 5.33
C LEU A 249 2.14 -1.59 6.64
N LEU A 250 2.16 -2.43 7.67
CA LEU A 250 2.91 -2.23 8.89
C LEU A 250 4.01 -3.28 8.96
N VAL A 251 5.26 -2.85 8.82
CA VAL A 251 6.44 -3.68 9.07
C VAL A 251 6.95 -3.36 10.46
N ALA A 252 7.17 -4.36 11.30
CA ALA A 252 7.79 -4.19 12.59
C ALA A 252 8.83 -5.29 12.82
N PRO A 253 9.95 -4.99 13.51
CA PRO A 253 10.92 -6.01 13.85
C PRO A 253 10.26 -7.15 14.62
N ARG A 254 10.68 -8.38 14.35
CA ARG A 254 10.22 -9.51 15.16
C ARG A 254 10.67 -9.28 16.60
N ARG A 255 9.72 -9.34 17.53
CA ARG A 255 10.07 -9.42 18.96
C ARG A 255 10.70 -10.80 19.17
N LEU A 256 12.02 -10.81 19.41
CA LEU A 256 12.69 -11.98 19.97
C LEU A 256 11.96 -12.30 21.28
N ARG A 257 11.33 -13.48 21.33
CA ARG A 257 10.72 -14.00 22.55
C ARG A 257 11.80 -14.53 23.47
#